data_AF-A0A3L9JGC6-F1
#
_entry.id   AF-A0A3L9JGC6-F1
#
_cell.length_a   1.000
_cell.length_b   1.000
_cell.length_c   1.000
_cell.angle_alpha   90.00
_cell.angle_beta   90.00
_cell.angle_gamma   90.00
#
_symmetry.space_group_name_H-M   'P 1'
#
loop_
_entity.id
_entity.type
_entity.pdbx_description
1 polymer ?
#
loop_
_entity_poly.entity_id
_entity_poly.type
_entity_poly.pdbx_seq_one_letter_code
_entity_poly.pdbx_strand_id
1 'polypeptide(L)' 'TLTEPQLTAPLKKGQVVGTIDFQLNGKSIEQRPLIVMENVEEGGFFGRVWDFVMMKFHQWFGSWFS' A
#
# COMPACT_ATOMS: atom_id res chain seq x y z
N THR A 1 6.14 -16.49 6.98
CA THR A 1 5.39 -16.03 8.15
C THR A 1 5.41 -14.52 8.22
N LEU A 2 4.24 -13.91 8.45
CA LEU A 2 4.13 -12.47 8.66
C LEU A 2 4.55 -12.11 10.09
N THR A 3 5.10 -10.92 10.26
CA THR A 3 5.41 -10.38 11.60
C THR A 3 4.12 -10.07 12.37
N GLU A 4 3.11 -9.58 11.65
CA GLU A 4 1.78 -9.31 12.19
C GLU A 4 0.74 -10.16 11.45
N PRO A 5 -0.31 -10.63 12.13
CA PRO A 5 -1.33 -11.49 11.51
C PRO A 5 -2.16 -10.76 10.44
N GLN A 6 -2.23 -9.43 10.50
CA GLN A 6 -2.88 -8.59 9.50
C GLN A 6 -1.97 -7.44 9.12
N LEU A 7 -1.93 -7.11 7.83
CA LEU A 7 -1.19 -5.94 7.34
C LEU A 7 -2.15 -4.75 7.28
N THR A 8 -1.81 -3.69 7.99
CA THR A 8 -2.53 -2.41 7.94
C THR A 8 -1.75 -1.40 7.11
N ALA A 9 -2.47 -0.64 6.28
CA ALA A 9 -1.91 0.50 5.57
C ALA A 9 -1.49 1.60 6.58
N PRO A 10 -0.53 2.47 6.24
CA PRO A 10 0.19 2.53 4.98
C PRO A 10 1.36 1.54 4.91
N LEU A 11 1.54 0.88 3.75
CA LEU A 11 2.68 0.01 3.48
C LEU A 11 3.60 0.68 2.46
N LYS A 12 4.89 0.79 2.81
CA LYS A 12 5.89 1.41 1.92
C LYS A 12 6.65 0.34 1.14
N LYS A 13 6.97 0.62 -0.12
CA LYS A 13 7.86 -0.19 -0.94
C LYS A 13 9.20 -0.39 -0.22
N GLY A 14 9.65 -1.64 -0.15
CA GLY A 14 10.85 -2.07 0.56
C GLY A 14 10.64 -2.35 2.05
N GLN A 15 9.45 -2.09 2.61
CA GLN A 15 9.14 -2.44 4.00
C GLN A 15 9.15 -3.96 4.19
N VAL A 16 9.85 -4.44 5.21
CA VAL A 16 9.81 -5.85 5.61
C VAL A 16 8.55 -6.09 6.44
N VAL A 17 7.73 -7.06 6.02
CA VAL A 17 6.45 -7.41 6.66
C VAL A 17 6.44 -8.84 7.22
N GLY A 18 7.55 -9.56 7.05
CA GLY A 18 7.71 -10.90 7.58
C GLY A 18 8.94 -11.60 7.01
N THR A 19 8.88 -12.91 7.01
CA THR A 19 9.96 -13.80 6.61
C THR A 19 9.42 -14.91 5.74
N ILE A 20 10.10 -15.26 4.66
CA ILE A 20 9.85 -16.45 3.85
C ILE A 20 10.65 -17.58 4.46
N ASP A 21 9.98 -18.68 4.79
CA ASP A 21 10.61 -19.89 5.33
C ASP A 21 10.69 -20.95 4.23
N PHE A 22 11.91 -21.33 3.85
CA PHE A 22 12.16 -22.37 2.86
C PHE A 22 12.30 -23.69 3.58
N GLN A 23 11.46 -24.67 3.22
CA GLN A 23 11.46 -25.98 3.86
C GLN A 23 11.74 -27.09 2.84
N LEU A 24 12.56 -28.06 3.26
CA LEU A 24 12.79 -29.30 2.53
C LEU A 24 12.53 -30.47 3.48
N ASN A 25 11.66 -31.40 3.07
CA ASN A 25 11.24 -32.54 3.90
C ASN A 25 10.71 -32.11 5.30
N GLY A 26 10.01 -30.99 5.37
CA GLY A 26 9.47 -30.43 6.62
C GLY A 26 10.51 -29.79 7.55
N LYS A 27 11.78 -29.70 7.13
CA LYS A 27 12.83 -28.99 7.87
C LYS A 27 13.13 -27.65 7.20
N SER A 28 13.11 -26.57 7.99
CA SER A 28 13.56 -25.25 7.53
C SER A 28 15.03 -25.32 7.15
N ILE A 29 15.34 -24.89 5.92
CA ILE A 29 16.69 -24.87 5.35
C ILE A 29 17.22 -23.43 5.22
N GLU A 30 16.34 -22.44 5.05
CA GLU A 30 16.73 -21.05 4.85
C GLU A 30 15.57 -20.09 5.15
N GLN A 31 15.90 -18.85 5.50
CA GLN A 31 14.92 -17.78 5.70
C GLN A 31 15.35 -16.49 4.99
N ARG A 32 14.39 -15.80 4.37
CA ARG A 32 14.60 -14.52 3.67
C ARG A 32 13.55 -13.48 4.07
N PRO A 33 13.86 -12.17 4.06
CA PRO A 33 12.88 -11.14 4.38
C PRO A 33 11.76 -11.07 3.33
N LEU A 34 10.51 -10.96 3.77
CA LEU A 34 9.35 -10.70 2.93
C LEU A 34 9.13 -9.19 2.84
N ILE A 35 9.26 -8.63 1.64
CA ILE A 35 9.22 -7.17 1.41
C ILE A 35 8.01 -6.73 0.59
N VAL A 36 7.54 -5.52 0.87
CA VAL A 36 6.48 -4.85 0.12
C VAL A 36 7.03 -4.34 -1.22
N MET A 37 6.40 -4.72 -2.33
CA MET A 37 6.87 -4.38 -3.68
C MET A 37 6.32 -3.05 -4.19
N GLU A 38 5.15 -2.63 -3.70
CA GLU A 38 4.41 -1.46 -4.13
C GLU A 38 3.88 -0.68 -2.93
N ASN A 39 3.81 0.64 -3.04
CA ASN A 39 3.24 1.47 -1.98
C ASN A 39 1.74 1.24 -1.88
N VAL A 40 1.25 0.99 -0.67
CA VAL A 40 -0.18 0.95 -0.34
C VAL A 40 -0.46 2.11 0.60
N GLU A 41 -1.09 3.15 0.09
CA GLU A 41 -1.44 4.32 0.89
C GLU A 41 -2.76 4.07 1.64
N GLU A 42 -3.00 4.80 2.72
CA GLU A 42 -4.29 4.73 3.42
C GLU A 42 -5.42 5.20 2.50
N GLY A 43 -6.56 4.50 2.52
CA GLY A 43 -7.73 4.87 1.71
C GLY A 43 -8.22 6.32 1.94
N GLY A 44 -8.01 6.86 3.14
CA GLY A 44 -8.34 8.26 3.47
C GLY A 44 -7.46 9.31 2.80
N PHE A 45 -6.28 8.96 2.30
CA PHE A 45 -5.44 9.87 1.52
C PHE A 45 -5.93 9.98 0.06
N PHE A 46 -6.18 8.85 -0.62
CA PHE A 46 -6.74 8.83 -1.97
C PHE A 46 -8.10 9.55 -2.05
N GLY A 47 -8.99 9.32 -1.08
CA GLY A 47 -10.28 10.00 -1.02
C GLY A 47 -10.15 11.52 -0.93
N ARG A 48 -9.24 12.03 -0.08
CA ARG A 48 -8.98 13.48 0.06
C ARG A 48 -8.36 14.10 -1.18
N VAL A 49 -7.41 13.40 -1.82
CA VAL A 49 -6.79 13.87 -3.05
C VAL A 49 -7.81 13.93 -4.18
N TRP A 50 -8.65 12.90 -4.32
CA TRP A 50 -9.71 12.85 -5.32
C TRP A 50 -10.76 13.95 -5.13
N ASP A 51 -11.21 14.17 -3.89
CA ASP A 51 -12.14 15.25 -3.55
C ASP A 51 -11.55 16.63 -3.90
N PHE A 52 -10.26 16.84 -3.63
CA PHE A 52 -9.55 18.06 -4.02
C PHE A 52 -9.50 18.25 -5.55
N VAL A 53 -9.21 17.19 -6.31
CA VAL A 53 -9.18 17.22 -7.78
C VAL A 53 -10.57 17.56 -8.33
N MET A 54 -11.62 16.94 -7.80
CA MET A 54 -13.00 17.22 -8.20
C MET A 54 -13.41 18.67 -7.92
N MET A 55 -13.11 19.20 -6.72
CA MET A 55 -13.40 20.61 -6.40
C MET A 55 -12.73 21.58 -7.38
N LYS A 56 -11.46 21.33 -7.74
CA LYS A 56 -10.73 22.16 -8.71
C LYS A 56 -11.29 22.04 -10.11
N PHE A 57 -11.70 20.85 -10.52
CA PHE A 57 -12.37 20.61 -11.81
C PHE A 57 -13.70 21.36 -11.88
N HIS A 58 -14.54 21.29 -10.84
CA HIS A 58 -15.81 22.03 -10.79
C HIS A 58 -15.62 23.55 -10.84
N GLN A 59 -14.63 24.10 -10.14
CA GLN A 59 -14.30 25.54 -10.22
C GLN A 59 -13.85 25.95 -11.63
N TRP A 60 -13.02 25.14 -12.28
CA TRP A 60 -12.50 25.41 -13.60
C TRP A 60 -13.58 25.29 -14.69
N PHE A 61 -14.38 24.23 -14.68
CA PHE A 61 -15.47 24.02 -15.64
C PHE A 61 -16.64 25.00 -15.45
N GLY A 62 -16.99 25.33 -14.21
CA GLY A 62 -18.01 26.35 -13.93
C GLY A 62 -17.60 27.74 -14.41
N SER A 63 -16.30 28.04 -14.42
CA SER A 63 -15.77 29.31 -14.95
C SER A 63 -15.60 29.33 -16.47
N TRP A 64 -15.57 28.17 -17.15
CA TRP A 64 -15.38 28.07 -18.61
C TRP A 64 -16.70 28.06 -19.40
N PHE A 65 -17.79 27.62 -18.76
CA PHE A 65 -19.13 27.60 -19.34
C PHE A 65 -20.05 28.73 -18.82
N SER A 66 -19.48 29.69 -18.10
CA SER A 66 -20.10 30.97 -17.74
C SER A 66 -19.62 32.09 -18.66
#